data_AF-A0A2T9JZA6-F1
#
_entry.id   AF-A0A2T9JZA6-F1
#
_cell.length_a   1.000
_cell.length_b   1.000
_cell.length_c   1.000
_cell.angle_alpha   90.00
_cell.angle_beta   90.00
_cell.angle_gamma   90.00
#
_symmetry.space_group_name_H-M   'P 1'
#
loop_
_entity.id
_entity.type
_entity.pdbx_description
1 polymer ?
#
loop_
_entity_poly.entity_id
_entity_poly.type
_entity_poly.pdbx_seq_one_letter_code
_entity_poly.pdbx_strand_id
1 'polypeptide(L)'
;MTMADPLAPLRAKFLVRVADDLAALRSVETSMKDRHYIVHRLAGAAGVFGYAEITDLARDLDDLLIDQGEAPPEAFAELIAALEGLG
;
A
#
# COMPACT_ATOMS: atom_id res chain seq x y z
N MET A 1 9.15 -1.95 33.72
CA MET A 1 9.07 -2.97 32.66
C MET A 1 8.44 -2.28 31.46
N THR A 2 9.24 -1.70 30.56
CA THR A 2 8.72 -0.98 29.40
C THR A 2 8.03 -2.01 28.51
N MET A 3 6.70 -1.93 28.37
CA MET A 3 5.97 -2.72 27.39
C MET A 3 6.50 -2.27 26.03
N ALA A 4 7.43 -3.06 25.46
CA ALA A 4 7.86 -2.88 24.09
C ALA A 4 6.59 -2.97 23.23
N ASP A 5 6.36 -1.95 22.41
CA ASP A 5 5.22 -1.92 21.52
C ASP A 5 5.28 -3.17 20.63
N PRO A 6 4.36 -4.15 20.80
CA PRO A 6 4.49 -5.45 20.15
C PRO A 6 4.39 -5.33 18.62
N LEU A 7 3.87 -4.20 18.12
CA LEU A 7 3.75 -3.90 16.71
C LEU A 7 4.99 -3.22 16.14
N ALA A 8 5.89 -2.67 16.95
CA ALA A 8 7.13 -2.04 16.47
C ALA A 8 7.94 -2.89 15.47
N PRO A 9 8.24 -4.18 15.74
CA PRO A 9 8.97 -5.01 14.77
C PRO A 9 8.14 -5.36 13.52
N LEU A 10 6.81 -5.43 13.65
CA LEU A 10 5.90 -5.69 12.53
C LEU A 10 5.78 -4.46 11.63
N ARG A 11 5.71 -3.26 12.22
CA ARG A 11 5.68 -1.97 11.53
C ARG A 11 6.98 -1.72 10.77
N ALA A 12 8.13 -2.05 11.35
CA ALA A 12 9.41 -1.97 10.66
C ALA A 12 9.46 -2.88 9.42
N LYS A 13 8.97 -4.12 9.53
CA LYS A 13 8.86 -5.04 8.38
C LYS A 13 7.87 -4.53 7.32
N PHE A 14 6.75 -3.95 7.76
CA PHE A 14 5.79 -3.32 6.86
C PHE A 14 6.44 -2.18 6.07
N LEU A 15 7.19 -1.28 6.70
CA LEU A 15 7.87 -0.17 6.01
C LEU A 15 8.90 -0.66 4.98
N VAL A 16 9.72 -1.66 5.34
CA VAL A 16 10.65 -2.29 4.38
C VAL A 16 9.89 -2.86 3.18
N ARG A 17 8.74 -3.48 3.43
CA ARG A 17 7.91 -4.05 2.37
C ARG A 17 7.23 -2.99 1.52
N VAL A 18 6.75 -1.89 2.12
CA VAL A 18 6.18 -0.74 1.40
C VAL A 18 7.21 -0.18 0.42
N ALA A 19 8.48 -0.08 0.80
CA ALA A 19 9.52 0.38 -0.12
C ALA A 19 9.67 -0.54 -1.35
N ASP A 20 9.61 -1.86 -1.15
CA ASP A 20 9.65 -2.84 -2.24
C ASP A 20 8.38 -2.78 -3.12
N ASP A 21 7.21 -2.62 -2.50
CA ASP A 21 5.94 -2.42 -3.19
C ASP A 21 5.95 -1.15 -4.04
N LEU A 22 6.54 -0.07 -3.53
CA LEU A 22 6.64 1.21 -4.22
C LEU A 22 7.53 1.08 -5.47
N ALA A 23 8.64 0.33 -5.37
CA ALA A 23 9.46 -0.01 -6.52
C ALA A 23 8.70 -0.84 -7.57
N ALA A 24 7.88 -1.80 -7.13
CA ALA A 24 7.04 -2.60 -8.03
C ALA A 24 5.92 -1.77 -8.69
N LEU A 25 5.22 -0.92 -7.94
CA LEU A 25 4.16 -0.05 -8.48
C LEU A 25 4.71 0.93 -9.54
N ARG A 26 5.96 1.37 -9.39
CA ARG A 26 6.66 2.24 -10.36
C ARG A 26 7.14 1.50 -11.60
N SER A 27 7.35 0.18 -11.51
CA SER A 27 7.87 -0.58 -12.63
C SER A 27 6.79 -0.75 -13.70
N VAL A 28 7.16 -0.45 -14.94
CA VAL A 28 6.33 -0.71 -16.12
C VAL A 28 6.21 -2.20 -16.44
N GLU A 29 7.11 -3.02 -15.90
CA GLU A 29 7.11 -4.48 -16.07
C GLU A 29 6.15 -5.19 -15.11
N THR A 30 5.68 -4.50 -14.07
CA THR A 30 4.75 -5.07 -13.10
C THR A 30 3.35 -5.17 -13.71
N SER A 31 2.84 -6.40 -13.78
CA SER A 31 1.51 -6.69 -14.29
C SER A 31 0.42 -6.03 -13.46
N MET A 32 -0.71 -5.70 -14.08
CA MET A 32 -1.85 -5.12 -13.40
C MET A 32 -2.37 -6.00 -12.26
N LYS A 33 -2.27 -7.33 -12.40
CA LYS A 33 -2.62 -8.29 -11.36
C LYS A 33 -1.72 -8.16 -10.12
N ASP A 34 -0.41 -7.97 -10.32
CA ASP A 34 0.54 -7.77 -9.22
C ASP A 34 0.32 -6.41 -8.56
N ARG A 35 0.03 -5.37 -9.34
CA ARG A 35 -0.35 -4.05 -8.80
C ARG A 35 -1.60 -4.14 -7.93
N HIS A 36 -2.65 -4.81 -8.41
CA HIS A 36 -3.86 -5.05 -7.64
C HIS A 36 -3.56 -5.81 -6.34
N TYR A 37 -2.75 -6.87 -6.39
CA TYR A 37 -2.36 -7.59 -5.17
C TYR A 37 -1.62 -6.69 -4.16
N ILE A 38 -0.76 -5.78 -4.63
CA ILE A 38 -0.08 -4.80 -3.77
C ILE A 38 -1.10 -3.87 -3.13
N VAL A 39 -2.00 -3.28 -3.93
CA VAL A 39 -3.06 -2.36 -3.46
C VAL A 39 -3.96 -3.04 -2.42
N HIS A 40 -4.49 -4.23 -2.74
CA HIS A 40 -5.33 -5.02 -1.83
C HIS A 40 -4.64 -5.26 -0.48
N ARG A 41 -3.35 -5.62 -0.54
CA ARG A 41 -2.58 -5.88 0.68
C ARG A 41 -2.33 -4.59 1.47
N LEU A 42 -2.06 -3.47 0.81
CA LEU A 42 -1.87 -2.18 1.47
C LEU A 42 -3.15 -1.74 2.19
N ALA A 43 -4.31 -1.88 1.55
CA ALA A 43 -5.60 -1.62 2.18
C ALA A 43 -5.81 -2.43 3.47
N GLY A 44 -5.38 -3.70 3.50
CA GLY A 44 -5.45 -4.53 4.70
C GLY A 44 -4.39 -4.20 5.76
N ALA A 45 -3.14 -4.04 5.34
CA ALA A 45 -1.99 -3.94 6.24
C ALA A 45 -1.80 -2.54 6.82
N ALA A 46 -2.05 -1.49 6.04
CA ALA A 46 -1.90 -0.09 6.47
C ALA A 46 -2.83 0.22 7.66
N GLY A 47 -4.05 -0.33 7.64
CA GLY A 47 -5.04 -0.15 8.71
C GLY A 47 -4.61 -0.74 10.05
N VAL A 48 -3.85 -1.85 10.05
CA VAL A 48 -3.34 -2.49 11.28
C VAL A 48 -2.36 -1.57 12.03
N PHE A 49 -1.61 -0.74 11.29
CA PHE A 49 -0.61 0.16 11.86
C PHE A 49 -1.11 1.60 12.03
N GLY A 50 -2.38 1.87 11.73
CA GLY A 50 -3.01 3.19 11.90
C GLY A 50 -2.78 4.17 10.75
N TYR A 51 -2.38 3.71 9.57
CA TYR A 51 -2.20 4.55 8.39
C TYR A 51 -3.53 4.72 7.63
N ALA A 52 -4.43 5.53 8.19
CA ALA A 52 -5.79 5.71 7.65
C ALA A 52 -5.78 6.21 6.20
N GLU A 53 -5.02 7.27 5.89
CA GLU A 53 -4.95 7.86 4.54
C GLU A 53 -4.56 6.83 3.47
N ILE A 54 -3.53 6.03 3.74
CA ILE A 54 -3.08 4.97 2.82
C ILE A 54 -4.10 3.85 2.71
N THR A 55 -4.78 3.54 3.82
CA THR A 55 -5.83 2.52 3.85
C THR A 55 -7.01 2.93 2.98
N ASP A 56 -7.46 4.17 3.08
CA ASP A 56 -8.56 4.71 2.28
C ASP A 56 -8.17 4.76 0.80
N LEU A 57 -7.03 5.38 0.45
CA LEU A 57 -6.54 5.43 -0.93
C LEU A 57 -6.37 4.04 -1.55
N ALA A 58 -5.81 3.09 -0.80
CA ALA A 58 -5.65 1.73 -1.28
C ALA A 58 -7.00 1.02 -1.42
N ARG A 59 -7.99 1.27 -0.56
CA ARG A 59 -9.34 0.70 -0.69
C ARG A 59 -10.07 1.22 -1.91
N ASP A 60 -10.11 2.53 -2.10
CA ASP A 60 -10.75 3.14 -3.28
C ASP A 60 -10.13 2.58 -4.57
N LEU A 61 -8.80 2.43 -4.59
CA LEU A 61 -8.10 1.84 -5.71
C LEU A 61 -8.39 0.34 -5.89
N ASP A 62 -8.48 -0.43 -4.79
CA ASP A 62 -8.83 -1.86 -4.81
C ASP A 62 -10.23 -2.07 -5.37
N ASP A 63 -11.21 -1.32 -4.87
CA ASP A 63 -12.60 -1.38 -5.32
C ASP A 63 -12.72 -1.01 -6.81
N LEU A 64 -11.98 0.00 -7.27
CA LEU A 64 -11.94 0.38 -8.69
C LEU A 64 -11.34 -0.73 -9.57
N LEU A 65 -10.25 -1.35 -9.12
CA LEU A 65 -9.62 -2.48 -9.81
C LEU A 65 -10.52 -3.72 -9.84
N ILE A 66 -11.35 -3.93 -8.82
CA ILE A 66 -12.33 -5.02 -8.78
C ILE A 66 -13.49 -4.75 -9.74
N ASP A 67 -14.02 -3.53 -9.76
CA ASP A 67 -15.19 -3.17 -10.57
C ASP A 67 -14.85 -3.06 -12.06
N GLN A 68 -13.76 -2.37 -12.39
CA GLN A 68 -13.41 -2.01 -13.77
C GLN A 68 -12.30 -2.88 -14.36
N GLY A 69 -11.53 -3.58 -13.53
CA GLY A 69 -10.34 -4.35 -13.96
C GLY A 69 -9.13 -3.48 -14.32
N GLU A 70 -9.30 -2.17 -14.33
CA GLU A 70 -8.28 -1.16 -14.57
C GLU A 70 -8.46 0.00 -13.59
N ALA A 71 -7.39 0.75 -13.33
CA ALA A 71 -7.44 1.97 -12.55
C ALA A 71 -6.59 3.05 -13.24
N PRO A 72 -7.01 4.32 -13.13
CA PRO A 72 -6.34 5.41 -13.79
C PRO A 72 -4.95 5.63 -13.17
N PRO A 73 -3.99 6.14 -13.98
CA PRO A 73 -2.63 6.37 -13.51
C PRO A 73 -2.58 7.40 -12.37
N GLU A 74 -3.50 8.37 -12.32
CA GLU A 74 -3.61 9.31 -11.20
C GLU A 74 -3.86 8.61 -9.85
N ALA A 75 -4.75 7.62 -9.80
CA ALA A 75 -5.07 6.94 -8.55
C ALA A 75 -3.87 6.12 -8.02
N PHE A 76 -3.10 5.51 -8.93
CA PHE A 76 -1.82 4.90 -8.56
C PHE A 76 -0.80 5.96 -8.09
N ALA A 77 -0.73 7.11 -8.74
CA ALA A 77 0.18 8.19 -8.37
C ALA A 77 -0.14 8.76 -6.98
N GLU A 78 -1.41 8.92 -6.64
CA GLU A 78 -1.86 9.35 -5.31
C GLU A 78 -1.46 8.35 -4.22
N LEU A 79 -1.71 7.06 -4.44
CA LEU A 79 -1.29 6.01 -3.51
C LEU A 79 0.25 5.99 -3.38
N ILE A 80 1.00 6.06 -4.48
CA ILE A 80 2.46 6.09 -4.45
C ILE A 80 2.96 7.29 -3.63
N ALA A 81 2.41 8.48 -3.85
CA ALA A 81 2.80 9.69 -3.12
C ALA A 81 2.55 9.54 -1.60
N ALA A 82 1.42 8.95 -1.22
CA ALA A 82 1.12 8.67 0.19
C ALA A 82 2.10 7.65 0.80
N LEU A 83 2.48 6.61 0.05
CA LEU A 83 3.48 5.63 0.49
C LEU A 83 4.89 6.22 0.61
N GLU A 84 5.27 7.17 -0.26
CA GLU A 84 6.54 7.90 -0.15
C GLU A 84 6.61 8.72 1.14
N GLY A 85 5.47 9.26 1.60
CA GLY A 85 5.37 9.98 2.87
C GLY A 85 5.60 9.12 4.12
N LEU A 86 5.64 7.79 3.99
CA LEU A 86 5.97 6.88 5.10
C LEU A 86 7.48 6.70 5.33
N GLY A 87 8.31 7.08 4.36
CA GLY A 87 9.76 6.90 4.34
C GLY A 87 10.54 8.01 5.02
#